data_AF-A0A3L7T1D5-F1
#
_entry.id   AF-A0A3L7T1D5-F1
#
_cell.length_a   1.000
_cell.length_b   1.000
_cell.length_c   1.000
_cell.angle_alpha   90.00
_cell.angle_beta   90.00
_cell.angle_gamma   90.00
#
_symmetry.space_group_name_H-M   'P 1'
#
loop_
_entity.id
_entity.type
_entity.pdbx_description
1 polymer ?
#
loop_
_entity_poly.entity_id
_entity_poly.type
_entity_poly.pdbx_seq_one_letter_code
_entity_poly.pdbx_strand_id
1 'polypeptide(L)'
;MSEEIVSYSDAVEMYVPLLNDGTDVVRPTKGVPLGGAKFKVLPIPDYDADLEEWEFPPGTVVECKNESIEGKMVLVARHKATE
;
A
#
# COMPACT_ATOMS: atom_id res chain seq x y z
N MET A 1 8.82 0.39 25.50
CA MET A 1 8.10 0.95 24.35
C MET A 1 7.41 -0.23 23.70
N SER A 2 6.11 -0.36 23.93
CA SER A 2 5.30 -1.48 23.47
C SER A 2 5.04 -1.33 21.99
N GLU A 3 5.64 -2.20 21.18
CA GLU A 3 5.21 -2.41 19.79
C GLU A 3 3.81 -3.00 19.86
N GLU A 4 2.80 -2.16 19.65
CA GLU A 4 1.43 -2.63 19.52
C GLU A 4 1.34 -3.51 18.28
N ILE A 5 1.28 -4.82 18.51
CA ILE A 5 1.03 -5.81 17.47
C ILE A 5 -0.42 -5.61 17.04
N VAL A 6 -0.66 -4.72 16.09
CA VAL A 6 -1.98 -4.55 15.49
C VAL A 6 -2.31 -5.86 14.78
N SER A 7 -3.24 -6.63 15.36
CA SER A 7 -3.75 -7.87 14.79
C SER A 7 -4.58 -7.52 13.56
N TYR A 8 -3.91 -7.39 12.42
CA TYR A 8 -4.51 -7.13 11.11
C TYR A 8 -5.09 -8.41 10.49
N SER A 9 -6.04 -9.06 11.19
CA SER A 9 -6.62 -10.33 10.76
C SER A 9 -7.32 -10.27 9.39
N ASP A 10 -7.63 -9.06 8.90
CA ASP A 10 -8.31 -8.82 7.61
C ASP A 10 -7.45 -8.06 6.58
N ALA A 11 -6.16 -7.84 6.85
CA ALA A 11 -5.31 -7.13 5.89
C ALA A 11 -4.99 -7.99 4.67
N VAL A 12 -5.09 -7.36 3.50
CA VAL A 12 -4.79 -7.98 2.20
C VAL A 12 -3.45 -7.47 1.66
N GLU A 13 -2.77 -8.31 0.88
CA GLU A 13 -1.59 -7.88 0.14
C GLU A 13 -1.99 -6.90 -0.96
N MET A 14 -1.25 -5.81 -1.05
CA MET A 14 -1.41 -4.79 -2.07
C MET A 14 -0.05 -4.15 -2.39
N TYR A 15 -0.01 -3.35 -3.43
CA TYR A 15 1.21 -2.75 -3.94
C TYR A 15 1.07 -1.24 -3.98
N VAL A 16 2.15 -0.54 -3.64
CA VAL A 16 2.23 0.92 -3.62
C VAL A 16 3.30 1.37 -4.61
N PRO A 17 2.99 2.32 -5.51
CA PRO A 17 4.00 2.89 -6.39
C PRO A 17 5.05 3.67 -5.61
N LEU A 18 6.29 3.59 -6.06
CA LEU A 18 7.37 4.47 -5.60
C LEU A 18 7.36 5.76 -6.41
N LEU A 19 7.60 6.88 -5.72
CA LEU A 19 7.91 8.15 -6.35
C LEU A 19 9.40 8.19 -6.71
N ASN A 20 9.72 8.90 -7.79
CA ASN A 20 11.09 9.29 -8.16
C ASN A 20 12.08 8.17 -8.53
N ASP A 21 11.64 6.92 -8.73
CA ASP A 21 12.54 5.81 -9.12
C ASP A 21 12.84 5.75 -10.65
N GLY A 22 12.34 6.74 -11.42
CA GLY A 22 12.53 6.82 -12.87
C GLY A 22 11.87 5.69 -13.68
N THR A 23 11.18 4.77 -13.01
CA THR A 23 10.46 3.61 -13.56
C THR A 23 9.19 3.35 -12.74
N ASP A 24 8.19 2.69 -13.34
CA ASP A 24 6.93 2.31 -12.66
C ASP A 24 7.18 1.12 -11.70
N VAL A 25 7.91 1.37 -10.61
CA VAL A 25 8.19 0.37 -9.57
C VAL A 25 7.10 0.40 -8.52
N VAL A 26 6.67 -0.78 -8.11
CA VAL A 26 5.72 -0.96 -7.01
C VAL A 26 6.34 -1.80 -5.90
N ARG A 27 6.08 -1.43 -4.64
CA ARG A 27 6.49 -2.18 -3.46
C ARG A 27 5.31 -2.96 -2.87
N PRO A 28 5.53 -4.22 -2.45
CA PRO A 28 4.51 -4.96 -1.72
C PRO A 28 4.32 -4.38 -0.32
N THR A 29 3.06 -4.27 0.09
CA THR A 29 2.66 -3.90 1.44
C THR A 29 1.32 -4.58 1.77
N LYS A 30 0.74 -4.22 2.92
CA LYS A 30 -0.59 -4.67 3.33
C LYS A 30 -1.54 -3.48 3.41
N GLY A 31 -2.82 -3.75 3.17
CA GLY A 31 -3.89 -2.78 3.32
C GLY A 31 -5.06 -3.34 4.11
N VAL A 32 -5.66 -2.51 4.96
CA VAL A 32 -6.93 -2.86 5.62
C VAL A 32 -8.07 -2.44 4.69
N PRO A 33 -8.92 -3.36 4.22
CA PRO A 33 -10.08 -3.02 3.43
C PRO A 33 -11.05 -2.17 4.27
N LEU A 34 -11.49 -1.04 3.71
CA LEU A 34 -12.51 -0.17 4.32
C LEU A 34 -13.88 -0.32 3.66
N GLY A 35 -13.99 -1.21 2.68
CA GLY A 35 -15.19 -1.44 1.86
C GLY A 35 -15.04 -0.89 0.43
N GLY A 36 -15.74 -1.53 -0.51
CA GLY A 36 -15.59 -1.22 -1.93
C GLY A 36 -14.15 -1.45 -2.42
N ALA A 37 -13.59 -0.46 -3.11
CA ALA A 37 -12.20 -0.48 -3.59
C ALA A 37 -11.23 0.32 -2.67
N LYS A 38 -11.67 0.72 -1.47
CA LYS A 38 -10.88 1.57 -0.55
C LYS A 38 -10.10 0.73 0.46
N PHE A 39 -8.84 1.07 0.66
CA PHE A 39 -7.91 0.39 1.56
C PHE A 39 -7.08 1.41 2.34
N LYS A 40 -6.81 1.16 3.62
CA LYS A 40 -5.82 1.91 4.39
C LYS A 40 -4.46 1.23 4.30
N VAL A 41 -3.46 1.92 3.76
CA VAL A 41 -2.08 1.42 3.63
C VAL A 41 -1.49 1.19 5.01
N LEU A 42 -0.88 0.04 5.24
CA LEU A 42 -0.22 -0.30 6.49
C LEU A 42 1.28 -0.03 6.44
N PRO A 43 1.90 0.28 7.59
CA PRO A 43 3.35 0.33 7.68
C PRO A 43 3.94 -1.07 7.53
N ILE A 44 5.07 -1.15 6.83
CA ILE A 44 5.96 -2.31 6.90
C ILE A 44 7.09 -1.99 7.90
N PRO A 45 7.65 -2.99 8.61
CA PRO A 45 8.67 -2.76 9.63
C PRO A 45 9.89 -1.97 9.14
N ASP A 46 10.23 -2.14 7.86
CA ASP A 46 11.45 -1.58 7.25
C ASP A 46 11.16 -0.35 6.36
N TYR A 47 9.99 0.30 6.51
CA TYR A 47 9.69 1.50 5.72
C TYR A 47 10.46 2.71 6.24
N ASP A 48 11.33 3.27 5.40
CA ASP A 48 12.06 4.51 5.65
C ASP A 48 11.80 5.51 4.51
N ALA A 49 11.11 6.61 4.83
CA ALA A 49 10.74 7.63 3.86
C ALA A 49 11.93 8.46 3.34
N ASP A 50 13.07 8.44 4.04
CA ASP A 50 14.30 9.09 3.59
C ASP A 50 15.06 8.24 2.55
N LEU A 51 14.75 6.93 2.50
CA LEU A 51 15.35 5.98 1.55
C LEU A 51 14.42 5.63 0.38
N GLU A 52 13.11 5.50 0.63
CA GLU A 52 12.11 5.16 -0.36
C GLU A 52 10.84 6.01 -0.20
N GLU A 53 10.58 6.86 -1.19
CA GLU A 53 9.38 7.69 -1.21
C GLU A 53 8.21 6.91 -1.84
N TRP A 54 7.20 6.59 -1.04
CA TRP A 54 5.98 5.95 -1.53
C TRP A 54 4.98 7.01 -1.98
N GLU A 55 4.31 6.80 -3.12
CA GLU A 55 3.25 7.70 -3.58
C GLU A 55 2.12 7.80 -2.54
N PHE A 56 1.87 6.70 -1.83
CA PHE A 56 0.89 6.62 -0.75
C PHE A 56 1.54 6.05 0.52
N PRO A 57 2.02 6.92 1.44
CA PRO A 57 2.68 6.47 2.66
C PRO A 57 1.73 5.74 3.61
N PRO A 58 2.26 4.97 4.59
CA PRO A 58 1.47 4.29 5.60
C PRO A 58 0.44 5.21 6.28
N GLY A 59 -0.76 4.68 6.52
CA GLY A 59 -1.89 5.40 7.06
C GLY A 59 -2.78 6.09 6.03
N THR A 60 -2.31 6.25 4.79
CA THR A 60 -3.10 6.83 3.69
C THR A 60 -4.25 5.88 3.31
N VAL A 61 -5.43 6.44 3.06
CA VAL A 61 -6.54 5.70 2.46
C VAL A 61 -6.49 5.86 0.94
N VAL A 62 -6.48 4.75 0.24
CA VAL A 62 -6.31 4.68 -1.21
C VAL A 62 -7.38 3.83 -1.87
N GLU A 63 -7.64 4.12 -3.13
CA GLU A 63 -8.38 3.22 -4.01
C GLU A 63 -7.40 2.33 -4.77
N CYS A 64 -7.60 1.02 -4.64
CA CYS A 64 -6.78 0.03 -5.33
C CYS A 64 -7.46 -0.42 -6.63
N LYS A 65 -6.64 -0.70 -7.64
CA LYS A 65 -7.07 -1.32 -8.90
C LYS A 65 -6.39 -2.67 -9.06
N ASN A 66 -7.12 -3.61 -9.67
CA ASN A 66 -6.56 -4.89 -10.08
C ASN A 66 -5.74 -4.69 -11.35
N GLU A 67 -4.46 -5.03 -11.31
CA GLU A 67 -3.52 -4.88 -12.43
C GLU A 67 -2.74 -6.16 -12.65
N SER A 68 -2.39 -6.45 -13.91
CA SER A 68 -1.58 -7.61 -14.27
C SER A 68 -0.10 -7.24 -14.26
N ILE A 69 0.62 -7.64 -13.22
CA ILE A 69 2.08 -7.50 -13.11
C ILE A 69 2.71 -8.88 -13.29
N GLU A 70 3.60 -9.03 -14.27
CA GLU A 70 4.26 -10.32 -14.60
C GLU A 70 3.26 -11.48 -14.81
N GLY A 71 2.07 -11.18 -15.36
CA GLY A 71 1.01 -12.17 -15.58
C GLY A 71 0.21 -12.56 -14.34
N LYS A 72 0.42 -11.89 -13.20
CA LYS A 72 -0.37 -12.06 -11.97
C LYS A 72 -1.25 -10.84 -11.74
N MET A 73 -2.51 -11.08 -11.41
CA MET A 73 -3.42 -10.01 -10.98
C MET A 73 -3.09 -9.62 -9.54
N VAL A 74 -2.77 -8.35 -9.33
CA VAL A 74 -2.42 -7.78 -8.03
C VAL A 74 -3.20 -6.49 -7.77
N LEU A 75 -3.37 -6.12 -6.50
CA LEU A 75 -3.99 -4.85 -6.10
C LEU A 75 -2.94 -3.74 -6.04
N VAL A 76 -3.09 -2.69 -6.84
CA VAL A 76 -2.17 -1.55 -6.87
C VAL A 76 -2.89 -0.27 -6.42
N ALA A 77 -2.32 0.46 -5.47
CA ALA A 77 -2.80 1.77 -5.05
C ALA A 77 -2.61 2.78 -6.19
N ARG A 78 -3.68 3.47 -6.60
CA ARG A 78 -3.64 4.42 -7.72
C ARG A 78 -4.21 5.80 -7.43
N HIS A 79 -5.09 5.93 -6.44
CA HIS A 79 -5.68 7.20 -6.06
C HIS A 79 -5.78 7.30 -4.55
N LYS A 80 -5.60 8.50 -4.00
CA LYS A 80 -6.07 8.77 -2.63
C LYS A 80 -7.59 8.71 -2.65
N ALA A 81 -8.16 7.93 -1.74
CA ALA A 81 -9.59 7.93 -1.55
C ALA A 81 -9.95 9.25 -0.84
N THR A 82 -10.65 10.14 -1.53
CA THR A 82 -11.33 11.25 -0.86
C THR A 82 -12.57 10.72 -0.15
N GLU A 83 -12.95 11.38 0.93
CA GLU A 83 -14.19 11.10 1.69
C GLU A 83 -15.42 11.20 0.78
#